data_AF-A0A105V6T2-F1
#
_entry.id   AF-A0A105V6T2-F1
#
_cell.length_a   1.000
_cell.length_b   1.000
_cell.length_c   1.000
_cell.angle_alpha   90.00
_cell.angle_beta   90.00
_cell.angle_gamma   90.00
#
_symmetry.space_group_name_H-M   'P 1'
#
loop_
_entity.id
_entity.type
_entity.pdbx_description
1 polymer ?
#
loop_
_entity_poly.entity_id
_entity_poly.type
_entity_poly.pdbx_seq_one_letter_code
_entity_poly.pdbx_strand_id
1 'polypeptide(L)'
;MLSPHEFATLMLIRHAPDQLDTTRAEIDALLERQLIMLEHRADGHRRVHLTPRGRTLLDVFGSGGRGRAPADTRQRSCDSNDAQTAPPSLVAAAADAMQGAQPQT
;
A
#
# COMPACT_ATOMS: atom_id res chain seq x y z
N MET A 1 5.18 -9.23 -27.20
CA MET A 1 4.96 -7.79 -27.52
C MET A 1 3.62 -7.37 -26.90
N LEU A 2 3.45 -6.11 -26.51
CA LEU A 2 2.16 -5.59 -26.03
C LEU A 2 1.25 -5.37 -27.23
N SER A 3 0.11 -6.05 -27.25
CA SER A 3 -0.99 -5.77 -28.17
C SER A 3 -1.65 -4.43 -27.82
N PRO A 4 -2.34 -3.80 -28.78
CA PRO A 4 -3.07 -2.56 -28.54
C PRO A 4 -4.08 -2.66 -27.37
N HIS A 5 -4.69 -3.83 -27.20
CA HIS A 5 -5.66 -4.10 -26.12
C HIS A 5 -5.00 -4.16 -24.74
N GLU A 6 -3.83 -4.80 -24.62
CA GLU A 6 -3.05 -4.80 -23.37
C GLU A 6 -2.61 -3.38 -23.00
N PHE A 7 -2.18 -2.60 -23.99
CA PHE A 7 -1.78 -1.21 -23.76
C PHE A 7 -2.96 -0.33 -23.31
N ALA A 8 -4.13 -0.47 -23.94
CA ALA A 8 -5.35 0.22 -23.52
C ALA A 8 -5.76 -0.15 -22.08
N THR A 9 -5.62 -1.41 -21.71
CA THR A 9 -5.85 -1.88 -20.34
C THR A 9 -4.87 -1.24 -19.37
N LEU A 10 -3.58 -1.16 -19.71
CA LEU A 10 -2.57 -0.50 -18.89
C LEU A 10 -2.87 0.98 -18.67
N MET A 11 -3.33 1.68 -19.71
CA MET A 11 -3.82 3.06 -19.60
C MET A 11 -5.05 3.17 -18.70
N LEU A 12 -5.99 2.23 -18.77
CA LEU A 12 -7.18 2.21 -17.93
C LEU A 12 -6.84 1.94 -16.46
N ILE A 13 -5.87 1.06 -16.16
CA ILE A 13 -5.38 0.81 -14.79
C ILE A 13 -4.82 2.10 -14.18
N ARG A 14 -4.16 2.96 -14.97
CA ARG A 14 -3.66 4.27 -14.50
C ARG A 14 -4.77 5.19 -14.00
N HIS A 15 -5.92 5.17 -14.66
CA HIS A 15 -7.01 6.12 -14.42
C HIS A 15 -8.13 5.56 -13.52
N ALA A 16 -8.35 4.25 -13.56
CA ALA A 16 -9.45 3.56 -12.89
C ALA A 16 -9.05 2.14 -12.45
N PRO A 17 -8.11 1.98 -11.50
CA PRO A 17 -7.64 0.67 -11.03
C PRO A 17 -8.73 -0.18 -10.36
N ASP A 18 -9.79 0.46 -9.86
CA ASP A 18 -10.90 -0.16 -9.12
C ASP A 18 -12.03 -0.69 -10.03
N GLN A 19 -12.07 -0.26 -11.30
CA GLN A 19 -13.16 -0.60 -12.23
C GLN A 19 -12.80 -1.75 -13.17
N LEU A 20 -11.65 -2.38 -12.94
CA LEU A 20 -11.11 -3.39 -13.84
C LEU A 20 -11.38 -4.79 -13.33
N ASP A 21 -11.88 -5.61 -14.23
CA ASP A 21 -12.09 -7.02 -13.97
C ASP A 21 -10.75 -7.76 -13.94
N THR A 22 -10.37 -8.25 -12.76
CA THR A 22 -9.12 -8.99 -12.53
C THR A 22 -9.07 -10.37 -13.19
N THR A 23 -10.18 -10.84 -13.79
CA THR A 23 -10.28 -12.16 -14.46
C THR A 23 -9.99 -12.11 -15.96
N ARG A 24 -9.73 -10.91 -16.49
CA ARG A 24 -9.41 -10.70 -17.91
C ARG A 24 -8.02 -11.23 -18.26
N ALA A 25 -7.90 -11.92 -19.41
CA ALA A 25 -6.63 -12.46 -19.88
C ALA A 25 -5.55 -11.38 -20.10
N GLU A 26 -5.95 -10.14 -20.38
CA GLU A 26 -5.05 -8.99 -20.46
C GLU A 26 -4.39 -8.68 -19.11
N ILE A 27 -5.10 -8.89 -17.99
CA ILE A 27 -4.55 -8.71 -16.63
C ILE A 27 -3.50 -9.79 -16.37
N ASP A 28 -3.77 -11.04 -16.71
CA ASP A 28 -2.79 -12.12 -16.58
C ASP A 28 -1.53 -11.83 -17.43
N ALA A 29 -1.70 -11.42 -18.68
CA ALA A 29 -0.58 -11.06 -19.55
C ALA A 29 0.25 -9.88 -19.03
N LEU A 30 -0.39 -8.87 -18.42
CA LEU A 30 0.28 -7.72 -17.82
C LEU A 30 0.98 -8.09 -16.49
N LEU A 31 0.43 -9.04 -15.73
CA LEU A 31 1.02 -9.59 -14.50
C LEU A 31 2.26 -10.43 -14.81
N GLU A 32 2.19 -11.32 -15.80
CA GLU A 32 3.33 -12.11 -16.27
C GLU A 32 4.53 -11.24 -16.65
N ARG A 33 4.24 -10.04 -17.18
CA ARG A 33 5.24 -9.05 -17.59
C ARG A 33 5.66 -8.09 -16.48
N GLN A 34 5.08 -8.23 -15.28
CA GLN A 34 5.37 -7.42 -14.10
C GLN A 34 5.12 -5.92 -14.34
N LEU A 35 4.16 -5.58 -15.22
CA LEU A 35 3.74 -4.20 -15.46
C LEU A 35 2.67 -3.76 -14.46
N ILE A 36 1.96 -4.74 -13.89
CA ILE A 36 0.89 -4.54 -12.92
C ILE A 36 1.04 -5.55 -11.78
N MET A 37 0.32 -5.32 -10.69
CA MET A 37 0.26 -6.16 -9.50
C MET A 37 -1.18 -6.21 -8.99
N LEU A 38 -1.60 -7.35 -8.46
CA LEU A 38 -2.89 -7.50 -7.79
C LEU A 38 -2.70 -7.33 -6.28
N GLU A 39 -3.45 -6.41 -5.68
CA GLU A 39 -3.56 -6.25 -4.23
C GLU A 39 -4.89 -6.87 -3.77
N HIS A 40 -4.83 -7.79 -2.82
CA HIS A 40 -6.03 -8.30 -2.15
C HIS A 40 -6.45 -7.33 -1.05
N ARG A 41 -7.67 -6.84 -1.15
CA ARG A 41 -8.25 -5.98 -0.12
C ARG A 41 -9.06 -6.78 0.87
N ALA A 42 -9.19 -6.25 2.09
CA ALA A 42 -9.86 -6.90 3.21
C ALA A 42 -11.38 -7.11 3.00
N ASP A 43 -11.95 -6.40 2.04
CA ASP A 43 -13.33 -6.51 1.56
C ASP A 43 -13.53 -7.69 0.58
N GLY A 44 -12.49 -8.48 0.30
CA GLY A 44 -12.53 -9.61 -0.63
C GLY A 44 -12.41 -9.21 -2.10
N HIS A 45 -12.30 -7.91 -2.40
CA HIS A 45 -12.07 -7.42 -3.75
C HIS A 45 -10.57 -7.41 -4.09
N ARG A 46 -10.24 -7.75 -5.34
CA ARG A 46 -8.88 -7.65 -5.85
C ARG A 46 -8.74 -6.35 -6.63
N ARG A 47 -7.74 -5.56 -6.27
CA ARG A 47 -7.44 -4.29 -6.91
C ARG A 47 -6.20 -4.41 -7.79
N VAL A 48 -6.24 -3.83 -8.98
CA VAL A 48 -5.09 -3.82 -9.89
C VAL A 48 -4.26 -2.56 -9.66
N HIS A 49 -2.95 -2.70 -9.52
CA HIS A 49 -2.02 -1.59 -9.33
C HIS A 49 -0.92 -1.61 -10.39
N LEU A 50 -0.52 -0.42 -10.86
CA LEU A 50 0.66 -0.29 -11.73
C LEU A 50 1.95 -0.48 -10.92
N THR A 51 2.85 -1.34 -11.42
CA THR A 51 4.22 -1.42 -10.91
C THR A 51 5.02 -0.18 -11.35
N PRO A 52 6.17 0.10 -10.73
CA PRO A 52 7.07 1.16 -11.20
C PRO A 52 7.41 1.01 -12.68
N ARG A 53 7.61 -0.23 -13.15
CA ARG A 53 7.91 -0.55 -14.55
C ARG A 53 6.76 -0.20 -15.49
N GLY A 54 5.52 -0.51 -15.11
CA GLY A 54 4.33 -0.13 -15.86
C GLY A 54 4.15 1.39 -15.96
N ARG A 55 4.44 2.12 -14.88
CA ARG A 55 4.39 3.60 -14.86
C ARG A 55 5.43 4.22 -15.80
N THR A 56 6.69 3.81 -15.70
CA THR A 56 7.74 4.30 -16.61
C THR A 56 7.40 4.02 -18.07
N LEU A 57 6.85 2.84 -18.37
CA LEU A 57 6.40 2.51 -19.72
C LEU A 57 5.34 3.50 -20.20
N LEU A 58 4.28 3.72 -19.42
CA LEU A 58 3.23 4.68 -19.76
C LEU A 58 3.73 6.13 -19.85
N ASP A 59 4.71 6.53 -19.04
CA ASP A 59 5.26 7.88 -19.05
C ASP A 59 6.10 8.14 -20.31
N VAL A 60 6.81 7.13 -20.83
CA VAL A 60 7.50 7.22 -22.14
C VAL A 60 6.50 7.46 -23.27
N PHE A 61 5.33 6.84 -23.24
CA PHE A 61 4.28 7.03 -24.26
C PHE A 61 3.41 8.28 -24.03
N GLY A 62 3.23 8.71 -22.78
CA GLY A 62 2.38 9.84 -22.40
C GLY A 62 3.06 11.21 -22.57
N SER A 63 4.40 11.24 -22.66
CA SER A 63 5.18 12.49 -22.70
C SER A 63 5.28 13.13 -24.08
N GLY A 64 4.76 12.49 -25.14
CA GLY A 64 4.86 13.01 -26.51
C GLY A 64 3.84 14.10 -26.89
N GLY A 65 2.94 14.51 -25.99
CA GLY A 65 1.74 15.26 -26.40
C GLY A 65 1.45 16.56 -25.68
N ARG A 66 1.50 16.63 -24.35
CA ARG A 66 1.01 17.82 -23.64
C ARG A 66 1.76 18.01 -22.32
N GLY A 67 2.51 19.10 -22.24
CA GLY A 67 3.13 19.57 -21.01
C GLY A 67 2.10 19.63 -19.89
N ARG A 68 2.27 18.77 -18.89
CA ARG A 68 1.60 18.92 -17.61
C ARG A 68 2.65 18.67 -16.55
N ALA A 69 2.97 19.75 -15.85
CA ALA A 69 3.93 19.76 -14.76
C ALA A 69 3.62 18.65 -13.75
N PRO A 70 4.64 18.01 -13.16
CA PRO A 70 4.45 17.05 -12.09
C PRO A 70 3.92 17.79 -10.87
N ALA A 71 2.60 17.85 -10.73
CA ALA A 71 1.97 18.29 -9.50
C ALA A 71 2.12 17.17 -8.47
N ASP A 72 3.07 17.41 -7.57
CA ASP A 72 3.05 16.99 -6.18
C ASP A 72 3.16 15.49 -5.91
N THR A 73 4.40 15.03 -5.83
CA THR A 73 4.80 13.86 -5.04
C THR A 73 4.62 14.19 -3.54
N ARG A 74 3.39 14.37 -3.07
CA ARG A 74 3.02 13.98 -1.71
C ARG A 74 2.67 12.50 -1.74
N GLN A 75 3.73 11.71 -1.92
CA GLN A 75 3.72 10.30 -1.60
C GLN A 75 3.60 10.22 -0.08
N ARG A 76 2.35 10.33 0.37
CA ARG A 76 1.93 10.24 1.75
C ARG A 76 2.43 8.91 2.27
N SER A 77 3.46 9.04 3.11
CA SER A 77 3.87 8.14 4.17
C SER A 77 2.94 6.95 4.32
N CYS A 78 3.38 5.81 3.80
CA CYS A 78 2.98 4.52 4.34
C CYS A 78 3.74 4.35 5.67
N ASP A 79 3.28 5.08 6.69
CA ASP A 79 3.55 4.79 8.09
C ASP A 79 2.88 3.45 8.42
N SER A 80 3.55 2.36 8.05
CA SER A 80 3.22 1.01 8.52
C SER A 80 4.51 0.22 8.66
N ASN A 81 5.32 0.53 9.69
CA ASN A 81 5.89 -0.45 10.61
C ASN A 81 6.82 0.23 11.62
N ASP A 82 6.39 0.34 12.88
CA ASP A 82 7.19 -0.17 14.00
C ASP A 82 6.32 -0.33 15.27
N ALA A 83 6.75 -1.19 16.18
CA ALA A 83 6.18 -1.52 17.48
C ALA A 83 4.94 -2.44 17.50
N GLN A 84 5.18 -3.68 17.06
CA GLN A 84 4.85 -4.86 17.86
C GLN A 84 5.15 -4.61 19.36
N THR A 85 4.15 -4.58 20.23
CA THR A 85 4.34 -4.86 21.67
C THR A 85 3.05 -5.48 22.24
N ALA A 86 3.14 -6.78 22.55
CA ALA A 86 2.14 -7.55 23.29
C ALA A 86 2.07 -7.09 24.77
N PRO A 87 1.06 -7.51 25.55
CA PRO A 87 0.62 -6.81 26.77
C PRO A 87 1.46 -7.19 28.00
N PRO A 88 1.56 -6.33 29.04
CA PRO A 88 1.86 -6.81 30.37
C PRO A 88 0.55 -7.05 31.13
N SER A 89 0.23 -8.34 31.21
CA SER A 89 -0.18 -9.08 32.40
C SER A 89 -0.53 -8.29 33.66
N LEU A 90 -1.76 -8.54 34.10
CA LEU A 90 -2.32 -8.34 35.43
C LEU A 90 -1.42 -8.89 36.56
N VAL A 91 -0.96 -8.00 37.44
CA VAL A 91 -0.47 -8.26 38.81
C VAL A 91 -0.97 -7.05 39.61
N ALA A 92 -2.11 -7.06 40.32
CA ALA A 92 -2.50 -7.87 41.48
C ALA A 92 -1.48 -7.81 42.63
N ALA A 93 -1.95 -7.32 43.79
CA ALA A 93 -1.36 -7.45 45.12
C ALA A 93 -0.11 -6.58 45.40
N ALA A 94 0.09 -5.99 46.57
CA ALA A 94 -0.73 -5.87 47.77
C ALA A 94 -0.16 -4.74 48.65
N ALA A 95 -0.98 -4.34 49.62
CA ALA A 95 -0.64 -3.83 50.94
C ALA A 95 0.83 -4.02 51.38
N ASP A 96 1.39 -3.06 52.10
CA ASP A 96 1.30 -3.04 53.57
C ASP A 96 2.16 -1.91 54.18
N ALA A 97 1.79 -1.55 55.40
CA ALA A 97 2.27 -0.44 56.20
C ALA A 97 3.77 -0.48 56.57
N MET A 98 4.36 0.70 56.79
CA MET A 98 5.06 0.98 58.06
C MET A 98 5.31 2.49 58.21
N GLN A 99 4.40 3.12 58.94
CA GLN A 99 4.50 4.49 59.43
C GLN A 99 5.37 4.49 60.71
N GLY A 100 6.43 5.30 60.68
CA GLY A 100 7.17 5.93 61.79
C GLY A 100 7.16 5.30 63.19
N ALA A 101 8.34 4.81 63.59
CA ALA A 101 8.78 4.88 64.99
C ALA A 101 10.24 5.36 65.02
N GLN A 102 10.44 6.63 65.40
CA GLN A 102 11.74 7.16 65.82
C GLN A 102 11.71 7.28 67.35
N PRO A 103 12.68 6.71 68.08
CA PRO A 103 12.97 7.13 69.45
C PRO A 103 14.17 8.08 69.44
N GLN A 104 13.95 9.32 69.87
CA GLN A 104 15.00 10.20 70.35
C GLN A 104 14.54 10.71 71.71
N THR A 105 15.10 10.17 72.79
CA THR A 105 15.82 10.85 73.88
C THR A 105 16.27 9.78 74.88
#